data_AF-A0A363TTT1-F1
#
_entry.id   AF-A0A363TTT1-F1
#
_cell.length_a   1.000
_cell.length_b   1.000
_cell.length_c   1.000
_cell.angle_alpha   90.00
_cell.angle_beta   90.00
_cell.angle_gamma   90.00
#
_symmetry.space_group_name_H-M   'P 1'
#
loop_
_entity.id
_entity.type
_entity.pdbx_description
1 polymer ?
#
loop_
_entity_poly.entity_id
_entity_poly.type
_entity_poly.pdbx_seq_one_letter_code
_entity_poly.pdbx_strand_id
1 'polypeptide(L)'
;MTVYMVERNLKGIAMSDLAAAQQLAIKTSNEYTAKGTPMRYIRSTFAPEDGRCMCLFEASQLEDVSRLNDEARLPYSKIVEALDLTP
;
A
#
# COMPACT_ATOMS: atom_id res chain seq x y z
N MET A 1 -2.03 -0.99 16.04
CA MET A 1 -1.56 -1.89 14.96
C MET A 1 -0.26 -1.29 14.43
N THR A 2 0.53 -2.08 13.71
CA THR A 2 1.83 -1.63 13.18
C THR A 2 1.63 -0.95 11.83
N VAL A 3 2.40 0.11 11.55
CA VAL A 3 2.40 0.72 10.22
C VAL A 3 3.47 0.04 9.37
N TYR A 4 3.09 -0.35 8.16
CA TYR A 4 3.95 -0.92 7.15
C TYR A 4 4.01 0.00 5.94
N MET A 5 5.22 0.20 5.41
CA MET A 5 5.47 0.91 4.17
C MET A 5 5.76 -0.09 3.06
N VAL A 6 4.95 -0.01 2.00
CA VAL A 6 5.15 -0.74 0.75
C VAL A 6 5.80 0.19 -0.25
N GLU A 7 7.02 -0.13 -0.67
CA GLU A 7 7.74 0.62 -1.70
C GLU A 7 7.54 -0.02 -3.08
N ARG A 8 7.26 0.82 -4.08
CA ARG A 8 7.06 0.42 -5.47
C ARG A 8 7.90 1.29 -6.40
N ASN A 9 8.31 0.71 -7.53
CA ASN A 9 8.87 1.44 -8.66
C ASN A 9 7.83 1.51 -9.78
N LEU A 10 7.26 2.69 -9.99
CA LEU A 10 6.21 2.98 -10.96
C LEU A 10 6.67 3.99 -12.00
N LYS A 11 7.96 3.98 -12.37
CA LYS A 11 8.50 4.88 -13.39
C LYS A 11 7.72 4.76 -14.70
N GLY A 12 7.20 5.88 -15.18
CA GLY A 12 6.40 5.93 -16.42
C GLY A 12 4.93 5.50 -16.27
N ILE A 13 4.44 5.29 -15.04
CA ILE A 13 3.01 5.00 -14.82
C ILE A 13 2.14 6.18 -15.25
N ALA A 14 1.00 5.89 -15.90
CA ALA A 14 -0.01 6.91 -16.17
C ALA A 14 -0.72 7.32 -14.87
N MET A 15 -1.11 8.59 -14.74
CA MET A 15 -1.81 9.07 -13.53
C MET A 15 -3.14 8.34 -13.28
N SER A 16 -3.83 7.90 -14.35
CA SER A 16 -5.04 7.07 -14.25
C SER A 16 -4.76 5.72 -13.59
N ASP A 17 -3.62 5.10 -13.94
CA ASP A 17 -3.23 3.79 -13.44
C ASP A 17 -2.76 3.89 -11.99
N LEU A 18 -2.06 4.98 -11.64
CA LEU A 18 -1.71 5.28 -10.25
C LEU A 18 -2.96 5.45 -9.37
N ALA A 19 -3.95 6.20 -9.86
CA ALA A 19 -5.22 6.38 -9.16
C ALA A 19 -6.00 5.06 -9.02
N ALA A 20 -6.04 4.24 -10.08
CA ALA A 20 -6.67 2.93 -10.05
C ALA A 20 -5.97 1.98 -9.05
N ALA A 21 -4.64 1.98 -9.02
CA ALA A 21 -3.85 1.19 -8.08
C ALA A 21 -4.13 1.59 -6.62
N GLN A 22 -4.22 2.89 -6.35
CA GLN A 22 -4.60 3.41 -5.03
C GLN A 22 -6.02 2.96 -4.63
N GLN A 23 -7.00 3.10 -5.52
CA GLN A 23 -8.38 2.69 -5.25
C GLN A 23 -8.48 1.18 -4.99
N LEU A 24 -7.73 0.37 -5.74
CA LEU A 24 -7.67 -1.07 -5.54
C LEU A 24 -7.09 -1.41 -4.16
N ALA A 25 -5.99 -0.78 -3.75
CA ALA A 25 -5.40 -0.99 -2.43
C ALA A 25 -6.37 -0.64 -1.29
N ILE A 26 -7.11 0.48 -1.41
CA ILE A 26 -8.13 0.89 -0.44
C ILE A 26 -9.26 -0.14 -0.39
N LYS A 27 -9.78 -0.54 -1.55
CA LYS A 27 -10.88 -1.51 -1.65
C LYS A 27 -10.50 -2.85 -1.02
N THR A 28 -9.35 -3.42 -1.37
CA THR A 28 -8.89 -4.70 -0.83
C THR A 28 -8.62 -4.61 0.68
N SER A 29 -8.11 -3.47 1.18
CA SER A 29 -7.97 -3.25 2.63
C SER A 29 -9.30 -3.32 3.37
N ASN A 30 -10.34 -2.67 2.81
CA ASN A 30 -11.68 -2.71 3.38
C ASN A 30 -12.27 -4.13 3.35
N GLU A 31 -12.02 -4.90 2.28
CA GLU A 31 -12.45 -6.30 2.18
C GLU A 31 -11.78 -7.20 3.23
N TYR A 32 -10.48 -6.98 3.51
CA TYR A 32 -9.76 -7.69 4.57
C TYR A 32 -10.40 -7.43 5.92
N THR A 33 -10.63 -6.15 6.24
CA THR A 33 -11.27 -5.76 7.50
C THR A 33 -12.68 -6.36 7.61
N ALA A 34 -13.47 -6.35 6.54
CA ALA A 34 -14.79 -6.96 6.51
C ALA A 34 -14.78 -8.48 6.72
N LYS A 35 -13.68 -9.17 6.34
CA LYS A 35 -13.45 -10.61 6.56
C LYS A 35 -12.81 -10.93 7.91
N GLY A 36 -12.57 -9.93 8.75
CA GLY A 36 -12.02 -10.12 10.10
C GLY A 36 -10.49 -10.02 10.21
N THR A 37 -9.81 -9.59 9.15
CA THR A 37 -8.37 -9.27 9.17
C THR A 37 -8.19 -7.76 9.23
N PRO A 38 -7.85 -7.16 10.39
CA PRO A 38 -7.70 -5.71 10.50
C PRO A 38 -6.67 -5.15 9.53
N MET A 39 -7.10 -4.27 8.62
CA MET A 39 -6.28 -3.67 7.58
C MET A 39 -6.79 -2.29 7.21
N ARG A 40 -5.91 -1.28 7.22
CA ARG A 40 -6.25 0.10 6.83
C ARG A 40 -5.21 0.68 5.89
N TYR A 41 -5.67 1.13 4.72
CA TYR A 41 -4.87 2.00 3.87
C TYR A 41 -4.82 3.41 4.48
N ILE A 42 -3.63 3.94 4.73
CA ILE A 42 -3.45 5.27 5.33
C ILE A 42 -3.34 6.33 4.25
N ARG A 43 -2.24 6.28 3.47
CA ARG A 43 -1.89 7.28 2.46
C ARG A 43 -0.83 6.73 1.52
N SER A 44 -0.61 7.43 0.41
CA SER A 44 0.54 7.20 -0.46
C SER A 44 1.25 8.49 -0.80
N THR A 45 2.54 8.38 -1.05
CA THR A 45 3.36 9.45 -1.65
C THR A 45 4.00 8.89 -2.91
N PHE A 46 3.83 9.60 -4.02
CA PHE A 46 4.45 9.27 -5.30
C PHE A 46 5.42 10.40 -5.68
N ALA A 47 6.65 10.04 -6.03
CA ALA A 47 7.68 10.93 -6.54
C ALA A 47 7.80 10.73 -8.06
N PRO A 48 7.21 11.60 -8.90
CA PRO A 48 7.22 11.41 -10.35
C PRO A 48 8.61 11.42 -10.98
N GLU A 49 9.56 12.13 -10.36
CA GLU A 49 10.94 12.28 -10.85
C GLU A 49 11.67 10.94 -11.00
N ASP A 50 11.53 10.06 -10.01
CA ASP A 50 12.21 8.76 -9.97
C ASP A 50 11.24 7.57 -9.98
N GLY A 51 9.93 7.83 -9.98
CA GLY A 51 8.89 6.82 -10.04
C GLY A 51 8.65 6.08 -8.72
N ARG A 52 9.25 6.50 -7.61
CA ARG A 52 9.04 5.85 -6.31
C ARG A 52 7.63 6.11 -5.80
N CYS A 53 6.95 5.06 -5.37
CA CYS A 53 5.68 5.15 -4.66
C CYS A 53 5.79 4.45 -3.31
N MET A 54 5.41 5.15 -2.25
CA MET A 54 5.35 4.63 -0.89
C MET A 54 3.89 4.61 -0.46
N CYS A 55 3.33 3.42 -0.21
CA CYS A 55 1.99 3.24 0.34
C CYS A 55 2.10 2.81 1.81
N LEU A 56 1.40 3.52 2.70
CA LEU A 56 1.35 3.18 4.11
C LEU A 56 0.06 2.42 4.43
N PHE A 57 0.23 1.29 5.11
CA PHE A 57 -0.85 0.46 5.61
C PHE A 57 -0.70 0.29 7.12
N GLU A 58 -1.81 0.25 7.84
CA GLU A 58 -1.84 -0.23 9.22
C GLU A 58 -2.41 -1.66 9.23
N ALA A 59 -1.67 -2.59 9.82
CA ALA A 59 -2.04 -4.00 9.90
C ALA A 59 -1.47 -4.66 11.16
N SER A 60 -1.92 -5.87 11.45
CA SER A 60 -1.41 -6.67 12.57
C SER A 60 -0.08 -7.36 12.26
N GLN A 61 0.14 -7.74 11.00
CA GLN A 61 1.29 -8.54 10.56
C GLN A 61 1.77 -8.08 9.16
N LEU A 62 3.06 -8.26 8.87
CA LEU A 62 3.65 -7.92 7.58
C LEU A 62 3.11 -8.83 6.46
N GLU A 63 2.86 -10.09 6.80
CA GLU A 63 2.37 -11.13 5.91
C GLU A 63 0.99 -10.79 5.34
N ASP A 64 0.12 -10.16 6.14
CA ASP A 64 -1.19 -9.70 5.68
C ASP A 64 -1.06 -8.56 4.65
N VAL A 65 -0.08 -7.67 4.81
CA VAL A 65 0.20 -6.60 3.85
C VAL A 65 0.77 -7.19 2.56
N SER A 66 1.68 -8.16 2.64
CA SER A 66 2.18 -8.89 1.47
C SER A 66 1.04 -9.55 0.71
N ARG A 67 0.22 -10.36 1.40
CA ARG A 67 -0.89 -11.10 0.80
C ARG A 67 -1.91 -10.17 0.14
N LEU A 68 -2.23 -9.03 0.77
CA LEU A 68 -3.10 -8.01 0.18
C LEU A 68 -2.54 -7.50 -1.14
N ASN A 69 -1.25 -7.19 -1.20
CA ASN A 69 -0.61 -6.67 -2.41
C ASN A 69 -0.56 -7.72 -3.52
N ASP A 70 -0.30 -8.98 -3.18
CA ASP A 70 -0.29 -10.10 -4.12
C ASP A 70 -1.68 -10.37 -4.69
N GLU A 71 -2.71 -10.43 -3.85
CA GLU A 71 -4.10 -10.64 -4.26
C GLU A 71 -4.63 -9.49 -5.11
N ALA A 72 -4.25 -8.26 -4.77
CA ALA A 72 -4.57 -7.06 -5.56
C ALA A 72 -3.70 -6.94 -6.83
N ARG A 73 -2.71 -7.82 -7.03
CA ARG A 73 -1.74 -7.78 -8.14
C ARG A 73 -1.00 -6.44 -8.24
N LEU A 74 -0.72 -5.83 -7.10
CA LEU A 74 -0.03 -4.55 -7.02
C LEU A 74 1.47 -4.78 -6.83
N PRO A 75 2.33 -4.47 -7.81
CA PRO A 75 3.77 -4.77 -7.74
C PRO A 75 4.46 -3.95 -6.66
N TYR A 76 5.37 -4.56 -5.91
CA TYR A 76 6.17 -3.91 -4.87
C TYR A 76 7.60 -4.43 -4.87
N SER A 77 8.52 -3.60 -4.40
CA SER A 77 9.95 -3.94 -4.28
C SER A 77 10.28 -4.44 -2.87
N LYS A 78 9.63 -3.89 -1.84
CA LYS A 78 9.78 -4.31 -0.45
C LYS A 78 8.64 -3.82 0.42
N ILE A 79 8.48 -4.48 1.57
CA ILE A 79 7.57 -4.08 2.65
C ILE A 79 8.42 -4.00 3.91
N VAL A 80 8.31 -2.89 4.64
CA VAL A 80 9.03 -2.68 5.90
C VAL A 80 8.09 -2.13 6.95
N GLU A 81 8.35 -2.42 8.23
CA GLU A 81 7.74 -1.65 9.31
C GLU A 81 8.22 -0.19 9.23
N ALA A 82 7.31 0.75 9.49
CA ALA A 82 7.55 2.18 9.36
C ALA A 82 6.94 2.95 10.54
N LEU A 83 7.56 4.08 10.87
CA LEU A 83 6.99 5.05 11.81
C LEU A 83 6.28 6.14 10.99
N ASP A 84 4.95 6.20 11.05
CA ASP A 84 4.16 7.27 10.42
C ASP A 84 4.11 8.49 11.33
N LEU A 85 5.12 9.36 11.20
CA LEU A 85 5.23 10.57 12.00
C LEU A 85 4.29 11.66 11.44
N THR A 86 3.11 11.82 12.03
CA THR A 86 2.21 12.94 11.74
C THR A 86 2.59 14.18 12.57
N PRO A 87 2.49 15.40 12.03
CA PRO A 87 2.78 16.65 12.77
C PRO A 87 1.97 16.82 14.06
#